data_AF-A0A6A6RRY2-F1
#
_entry.id   AF-A0A6A6RRY2-F1
#
_cell.length_a   1.000
_cell.length_b   1.000
_cell.length_c   1.000
_cell.angle_alpha   90.00
_cell.angle_beta   90.00
_cell.angle_gamma   90.00
#
_symmetry.space_group_name_H-M   'P 1'
#
loop_
_entity.id
_entity.type
_entity.pdbx_description
1 polymer ?
#
loop_
_entity_poly.entity_id
_entity_poly.type
_entity_poly.pdbx_seq_one_letter_code
_entity_poly.pdbx_strand_id
1 'polypeptide(L)'
;MAPSFRNVFTRAFYSSPWNSSASSYLPLSSQEPISVSLFSFAVSLFASVSPRRKIILVSAFIIGVTLSTIMKWEHVVWLFTAKAGASPILGWEQGSTFDYPGLRFDYDRKFQITMFSDLHFGDGDKKPDTDGKTIGAMYSILDTEPGTDLVVLNGDLISCEWQDQTSANGLLDMIIDPFLKRNLPFTATFGNHDMSRTCNTRFMADHMWAKANNNGRQLTWTSNWVPGEYDDVGASNYYIPIYSSSGGGNPELKMLLWFFDSKGGTKYHPENEWQSEPNADWVDEKVVSWFKLTRDQIRADHGGKIFPSLAFVHIPPSVTEAFRKSGLRTKTTEPGLNEEIISVQADNTPFGDLPFLSALLETEGLMATFSGHDHKIDWCMKFSSAKPVTGYDTPAANGMNFCFGRKSGYGGYSDFERGSRHITIEEDMLGQNIIDTYIRLESGRISGHVTLNSTYGQDQYPAALKRSVTKAGDTDVGEKLKSASTSKRTSKPKGTTMKNTGSKTNTAKTTMTPKVTPTPKPQTNPTLITLVKPKPHYVSQLHRR
;
A
#
# COMPACT_ATOMS: atom_id res chain seq x y z
N MET A 1 29.08 5.69 50.21
CA MET A 1 29.07 6.71 51.29
C MET A 1 28.29 7.92 50.79
N ALA A 2 27.53 8.61 51.65
CA ALA A 2 26.97 9.94 51.38
C ALA A 2 27.99 11.04 51.80
N PRO A 3 27.83 12.34 51.46
CA PRO A 3 26.69 13.21 51.85
C PRO A 3 26.05 13.96 50.65
N SER A 4 24.85 14.56 50.65
CA SER A 4 23.86 15.02 51.65
C SER A 4 24.16 16.32 52.43
N PHE A 5 23.57 17.45 52.02
CA PHE A 5 23.25 18.56 52.93
C PHE A 5 21.95 19.30 52.53
N ARG A 6 21.25 19.85 53.53
CA ARG A 6 20.03 20.68 53.42
C ARG A 6 20.26 22.03 54.09
N ASN A 7 19.54 23.07 53.63
CA ASN A 7 18.69 24.01 54.39
C ASN A 7 18.39 25.24 53.49
N VAL A 8 17.17 25.78 53.27
CA VAL A 8 15.87 25.90 53.97
C VAL A 8 15.69 27.24 54.72
N PHE A 9 14.50 27.86 54.54
CA PHE A 9 14.03 29.19 55.00
C PHE A 9 14.59 30.41 54.22
N THR A 10 13.89 31.56 54.11
CA THR A 10 12.69 32.04 54.86
C THR A 10 11.66 32.74 53.96
N ARG A 11 10.43 32.96 54.47
CA ARG A 11 9.30 33.65 53.80
C ARG A 11 8.89 34.90 54.59
N ALA A 12 8.56 36.01 53.93
CA ALA A 12 8.00 37.21 54.58
C ALA A 12 6.95 37.91 53.70
N PHE A 13 5.92 38.48 54.34
CA PHE A 13 4.95 39.44 53.79
C PHE A 13 5.13 40.77 54.55
N TYR A 14 4.80 41.93 53.95
CA TYR A 14 3.69 42.80 54.39
C TYR A 14 3.60 44.15 53.63
N SER A 15 2.36 44.68 53.53
CA SER A 15 1.94 46.10 53.50
C SER A 15 2.53 47.14 52.51
N SER A 16 1.66 47.70 51.65
CA SER A 16 1.57 49.13 51.24
C SER A 16 1.09 50.02 52.43
N PRO A 17 0.73 51.35 52.40
CA PRO A 17 -0.03 52.10 51.35
C PRO A 17 0.25 53.65 51.22
N TRP A 18 -0.65 54.38 50.53
CA TRP A 18 -0.86 55.87 50.45
C TRP A 18 0.09 56.73 49.56
N ASN A 19 -0.31 57.83 48.88
CA ASN A 19 -1.66 58.33 48.42
C ASN A 19 -1.55 59.59 47.49
N SER A 20 -2.67 59.99 46.84
CA SER A 20 -3.05 61.36 46.34
C SER A 20 -2.24 61.97 45.17
N SER A 21 -2.75 62.88 44.30
CA SER A 21 -4.07 63.49 43.97
C SER A 21 -3.86 64.40 42.72
N ALA A 22 -4.77 65.00 41.94
CA ALA A 22 -6.24 65.15 41.74
C ALA A 22 -6.43 65.68 40.27
N SER A 23 -7.53 65.68 39.49
CA SER A 23 -9.01 65.65 39.59
C SER A 23 -9.65 66.94 39.01
N SER A 24 -10.51 66.84 37.98
CA SER A 24 -11.39 67.93 37.52
C SER A 24 -12.61 67.48 36.66
N TYR A 25 -13.69 67.11 37.35
CA TYR A 25 -15.14 67.23 37.03
C TYR A 25 -15.79 66.95 35.63
N LEU A 26 -16.66 65.93 35.69
CA LEU A 26 -17.98 65.63 35.06
C LEU A 26 -18.89 66.82 34.63
N PRO A 27 -20.10 66.60 34.01
CA PRO A 27 -20.81 65.34 33.64
C PRO A 27 -21.14 65.29 32.11
N LEU A 28 -21.99 64.44 31.49
CA LEU A 28 -22.97 63.38 31.84
C LEU A 28 -22.54 62.02 31.18
N SER A 29 -23.30 60.92 30.96
CA SER A 29 -24.75 60.59 31.00
C SER A 29 -25.02 59.09 31.26
N SER A 30 -26.27 58.60 31.13
CA SER A 30 -26.72 57.25 31.52
C SER A 30 -26.69 56.17 30.42
N GLN A 31 -26.49 54.91 30.85
CA GLN A 31 -26.81 53.70 30.09
C GLN A 31 -28.06 53.00 30.69
N GLU A 32 -28.85 52.34 29.84
CA GLU A 32 -30.00 51.50 30.18
C GLU A 32 -29.72 50.03 29.78
N PRO A 33 -30.21 49.02 30.54
CA PRO A 33 -29.89 47.61 30.30
C PRO A 33 -30.75 46.95 29.21
N ILE A 34 -30.12 46.57 28.10
CA ILE A 34 -30.78 46.04 26.88
C ILE A 34 -31.49 44.67 27.10
N SER A 35 -31.12 43.90 28.13
CA SER A 35 -31.52 42.48 28.29
C SER A 35 -33.02 42.24 28.52
N VAL A 36 -33.73 43.15 29.18
CA VAL A 36 -35.15 42.96 29.54
C VAL A 36 -36.06 43.07 28.30
N SER A 37 -35.72 43.98 27.39
CA SER A 37 -36.51 44.28 26.17
C SER A 37 -36.74 43.06 25.28
N LEU A 38 -35.67 42.29 25.00
CA LEU A 38 -35.74 41.13 24.11
C LEU A 38 -36.68 40.03 24.65
N PHE A 39 -36.70 39.82 25.96
CA PHE A 39 -37.52 38.79 26.59
C PHE A 39 -39.00 39.19 26.56
N SER A 40 -39.32 40.44 26.91
CA SER A 40 -40.69 40.98 26.79
C SER A 40 -41.20 40.97 25.35
N PHE A 41 -40.34 41.24 24.36
CA PHE A 41 -40.68 41.12 22.94
C PHE A 41 -40.95 39.67 22.51
N ALA A 42 -40.11 38.72 22.91
CA ALA A 42 -40.33 37.30 22.61
C ALA A 42 -41.63 36.76 23.22
N VAL A 43 -41.94 37.16 24.46
CA VAL A 43 -43.18 36.77 25.16
C VAL A 43 -44.42 37.39 24.49
N SER A 44 -44.39 38.68 24.11
CA SER A 44 -45.54 39.32 23.44
C SER A 44 -45.75 38.78 22.03
N LEU A 45 -44.66 38.51 21.29
CA LEU A 45 -44.71 37.87 19.98
C LEU A 45 -45.33 36.47 20.11
N PHE A 46 -44.86 35.63 21.04
CA PHE A 46 -45.45 34.30 21.28
C PHE A 46 -46.92 34.40 21.72
N ALA A 47 -47.28 35.36 22.58
CA ALA A 47 -48.66 35.59 23.00
C ALA A 47 -49.61 35.90 21.83
N SER A 48 -49.13 36.63 20.80
CA SER A 48 -49.92 36.93 19.59
C SER A 48 -50.25 35.72 18.70
N VAL A 49 -49.52 34.61 18.84
CA VAL A 49 -49.64 33.45 17.94
C VAL A 49 -50.92 32.64 18.23
N SER A 50 -51.57 32.12 17.18
CA SER A 50 -52.77 31.28 17.33
C SER A 50 -52.48 29.94 18.05
N PRO A 51 -53.44 29.34 18.79
CA PRO A 51 -53.17 28.16 19.62
C PRO A 51 -52.54 26.97 18.88
N ARG A 52 -52.99 26.68 17.64
CA ARG A 52 -52.40 25.62 16.81
C ARG A 52 -50.92 25.88 16.48
N ARG A 53 -50.54 27.13 16.19
CA ARG A 53 -49.15 27.51 15.90
C ARG A 53 -48.29 27.57 17.17
N LYS A 54 -48.86 27.94 18.33
CA LYS A 54 -48.18 27.82 19.64
C LYS A 54 -47.78 26.39 19.93
N ILE A 55 -48.68 25.43 19.73
CA ILE A 55 -48.38 23.99 19.90
C ILE A 55 -47.23 23.56 18.99
N ILE A 56 -47.29 23.88 17.68
CA ILE A 56 -46.22 23.53 16.72
C ILE A 56 -44.86 24.10 17.14
N LEU A 57 -44.80 25.37 17.55
CA LEU A 57 -43.56 26.01 18.00
C LEU A 57 -43.00 25.36 19.29
N VAL A 58 -43.87 25.04 20.26
CA VAL A 58 -43.45 24.36 21.50
C VAL A 58 -42.99 22.93 21.21
N SER A 59 -43.69 22.16 20.37
CA SER A 59 -43.27 20.83 19.96
C SER A 59 -41.93 20.85 19.21
N ALA A 60 -41.74 21.78 18.28
CA ALA A 60 -40.48 21.93 17.54
C ALA A 60 -39.31 22.34 18.47
N PHE A 61 -39.55 23.23 19.44
CA PHE A 61 -38.55 23.61 20.43
C PHE A 61 -38.19 22.43 21.36
N ILE A 62 -39.18 21.69 21.86
CA ILE A 62 -38.94 20.49 22.68
C ILE A 62 -38.14 19.46 21.89
N ILE A 63 -38.55 19.13 20.65
CA ILE A 63 -37.81 18.20 19.78
C ILE A 63 -36.37 18.67 19.54
N GLY A 64 -36.17 19.96 19.24
CA GLY A 64 -34.83 20.53 19.03
C GLY A 64 -33.94 20.47 20.27
N VAL A 65 -34.50 20.73 21.47
CA VAL A 65 -33.80 20.57 22.75
C VAL A 65 -33.49 19.10 23.03
N THR A 66 -34.46 18.20 22.86
CA THR A 66 -34.30 16.76 23.08
C THR A 66 -33.22 16.17 22.16
N LEU A 67 -33.25 16.47 20.86
CA LEU A 67 -32.20 16.07 19.91
C LEU A 67 -30.83 16.66 20.30
N SER A 68 -30.78 17.94 20.68
CA SER A 68 -29.54 18.59 21.15
C SER A 68 -28.99 17.96 22.44
N THR A 69 -29.86 17.45 23.32
CA THR A 69 -29.43 16.70 24.50
C THR A 69 -28.97 15.28 24.16
N ILE A 70 -29.63 14.58 23.22
CA ILE A 70 -29.22 13.24 22.76
C ILE A 70 -27.83 13.30 22.10
N MET A 71 -27.63 14.21 21.14
CA MET A 71 -26.32 14.38 20.47
C MET A 71 -25.20 14.75 21.47
N LYS A 72 -25.51 15.57 22.48
CA LYS A 72 -24.55 15.87 23.57
C LYS A 72 -24.30 14.68 24.48
N TRP A 73 -25.29 13.82 24.70
CA TRP A 73 -25.11 12.56 25.43
C TRP A 73 -24.21 11.58 24.66
N GLU A 74 -24.34 11.46 23.34
CA GLU A 74 -23.45 10.63 22.51
C GLU A 74 -21.99 11.07 22.65
N HIS A 75 -21.70 12.37 22.54
CA HIS A 75 -20.35 12.91 22.76
C HIS A 75 -19.84 12.74 24.20
N VAL A 76 -20.72 12.76 25.21
CA VAL A 76 -20.34 12.49 26.61
C VAL A 76 -20.09 11.00 26.87
N VAL A 77 -20.88 10.10 26.29
CA VAL A 77 -20.66 8.65 26.33
C VAL A 77 -19.31 8.31 25.70
N TRP A 78 -18.98 8.91 24.55
CA TRP A 78 -17.65 8.80 23.92
C TRP A 78 -16.50 9.23 24.84
N LEU A 79 -16.68 10.30 25.63
CA LEU A 79 -15.67 10.76 26.59
C LEU A 79 -15.48 9.82 27.80
N PHE A 80 -16.45 8.95 28.09
CA PHE A 80 -16.33 7.92 29.12
C PHE A 80 -15.81 6.59 28.55
N THR A 81 -16.28 6.14 27.38
CA THR A 81 -15.78 4.90 26.75
C THR A 81 -14.31 5.01 26.31
N ALA A 82 -13.88 6.18 25.83
CA ALA A 82 -12.47 6.42 25.49
C ALA A 82 -11.53 6.59 26.70
N LYS A 83 -12.04 6.58 27.94
CA LYS A 83 -11.24 6.72 29.18
C LYS A 83 -11.36 5.58 30.17
N ALA A 84 -12.46 4.81 30.14
CA ALA A 84 -12.61 3.59 30.91
C ALA A 84 -12.35 2.38 30.00
N GLY A 85 -11.12 1.85 30.05
CA GLY A 85 -10.72 0.62 29.36
C GLY A 85 -11.36 -0.63 29.97
N ALA A 86 -12.69 -0.68 29.97
CA ALA A 86 -13.49 -1.78 30.47
C ALA A 86 -13.77 -2.77 29.34
N SER A 87 -13.00 -3.85 29.28
CA SER A 87 -13.30 -4.97 28.39
C SER A 87 -14.74 -5.47 28.65
N PRO A 88 -15.56 -5.69 27.61
CA PRO A 88 -16.90 -6.25 27.80
C PRO A 88 -16.78 -7.63 28.44
N ILE A 89 -17.61 -7.90 29.46
CA ILE A 89 -17.59 -9.16 30.20
C ILE A 89 -18.04 -10.29 29.26
N LEU A 90 -17.12 -11.21 28.97
CA LEU A 90 -17.33 -12.31 28.01
C LEU A 90 -18.47 -13.24 28.44
N GLY A 91 -19.28 -13.65 27.47
CA GLY A 91 -20.21 -14.77 27.61
C GLY A 91 -19.45 -16.10 27.68
N TRP A 92 -19.73 -16.92 28.68
CA TRP A 92 -18.87 -18.01 29.13
C TRP A 92 -18.94 -19.32 28.31
N GLU A 93 -19.49 -19.29 27.09
CA GLU A 93 -19.62 -20.47 26.20
C GLU A 93 -19.15 -20.23 24.75
N GLN A 94 -18.32 -19.21 24.49
CA GLN A 94 -17.56 -19.10 23.24
C GLN A 94 -16.07 -18.95 23.54
N GLY A 95 -15.30 -20.00 23.23
CA GLY A 95 -13.85 -20.00 23.44
C GLY A 95 -13.15 -19.05 22.47
N SER A 96 -12.50 -18.02 23.01
CA SER A 96 -11.64 -17.09 22.28
C SER A 96 -10.36 -17.81 21.82
N THR A 97 -10.40 -18.45 20.65
CA THR A 97 -9.26 -19.23 20.13
C THR A 97 -8.12 -18.37 19.57
N PHE A 98 -8.37 -17.11 19.23
CA PHE A 98 -7.35 -16.20 18.69
C PHE A 98 -7.45 -14.75 19.21
N ASP A 99 -6.69 -14.45 20.26
CA ASP A 99 -6.18 -13.09 20.54
C ASP A 99 -4.96 -12.78 19.63
N TYR A 100 -5.10 -12.94 18.32
CA TYR A 100 -4.05 -12.50 17.40
C TYR A 100 -4.15 -10.99 17.15
N PRO A 101 -3.04 -10.23 17.26
CA PRO A 101 -3.01 -8.87 16.76
C PRO A 101 -3.21 -8.90 15.24
N GLY A 102 -4.02 -7.99 14.73
CA GLY A 102 -4.21 -7.73 13.30
C GLY A 102 -4.76 -6.32 13.09
N LEU A 103 -4.83 -5.90 11.84
CA LEU A 103 -5.43 -4.62 11.45
C LEU A 103 -6.93 -4.79 11.17
N ARG A 104 -7.65 -3.70 10.92
CA ARG A 104 -9.09 -3.71 10.65
C ARG A 104 -9.44 -2.77 9.51
N PHE A 105 -10.56 -3.04 8.85
CA PHE A 105 -11.25 -2.01 8.06
C PHE A 105 -11.65 -0.84 8.99
N ASP A 106 -11.55 0.41 8.52
CA ASP A 106 -12.00 1.58 9.28
C ASP A 106 -13.53 1.67 9.33
N TYR A 107 -14.08 2.62 10.10
CA TYR A 107 -15.51 2.87 10.24
C TYR A 107 -16.22 3.26 8.93
N ASP A 108 -15.49 3.77 7.92
CA ASP A 108 -16.02 3.97 6.55
C ASP A 108 -16.11 2.67 5.73
N ARG A 109 -15.61 1.56 6.31
CA ARG A 109 -15.58 0.19 5.80
C ARG A 109 -14.58 -0.03 4.66
N LYS A 110 -13.55 0.82 4.56
CA LYS A 110 -12.41 0.64 3.66
C LYS A 110 -11.17 0.11 4.38
N PHE A 111 -10.25 -0.42 3.59
CA PHE A 111 -8.87 -0.66 3.98
C PHE A 111 -7.96 -0.19 2.84
N GLN A 112 -7.06 0.74 3.13
CA GLN A 112 -6.28 1.50 2.15
C GLN A 112 -4.79 1.29 2.37
N ILE A 113 -4.12 0.68 1.39
CA ILE A 113 -2.70 0.35 1.43
C ILE A 113 -1.93 1.27 0.49
N THR A 114 -0.92 1.96 1.01
CA THR A 114 0.05 2.72 0.20
C THR A 114 1.35 1.93 0.13
N MET A 115 1.64 1.36 -1.04
CA MET A 115 2.83 0.55 -1.31
C MET A 115 3.93 1.39 -1.96
N PHE A 116 5.05 1.55 -1.26
CA PHE A 116 6.30 2.08 -1.80
C PHE A 116 7.21 0.91 -2.20
N SER A 117 7.96 1.09 -3.29
CA SER A 117 8.93 0.11 -3.79
C SER A 117 10.21 0.81 -4.25
N ASP A 118 11.32 0.09 -4.19
CA ASP A 118 12.57 0.47 -4.85
C ASP A 118 13.05 1.88 -4.45
N LEU A 119 13.21 2.08 -3.14
CA LEU A 119 13.63 3.35 -2.52
C LEU A 119 15.13 3.64 -2.72
N HIS A 120 15.99 2.61 -2.67
CA HIS A 120 17.47 2.70 -2.76
C HIS A 120 18.07 3.90 -2.01
N PHE A 121 17.83 3.97 -0.70
CA PHE A 121 18.64 4.83 0.14
C PHE A 121 20.10 4.36 0.12
N GLY A 122 21.05 5.28 0.28
CA GLY A 122 22.48 4.94 0.35
C GLY A 122 23.17 4.58 -0.97
N ASP A 123 22.61 4.94 -2.14
CA ASP A 123 23.20 4.63 -3.46
C ASP A 123 24.50 5.43 -3.79
N GLY A 124 24.91 6.33 -2.88
CA GLY A 124 26.24 6.97 -2.82
C GLY A 124 26.45 8.17 -3.75
N ASP A 125 27.70 8.64 -3.83
CA ASP A 125 28.13 9.91 -4.46
C ASP A 125 27.78 10.07 -5.95
N LYS A 126 27.26 9.02 -6.61
CA LYS A 126 26.85 9.01 -8.01
C LYS A 126 25.72 10.01 -8.29
N LYS A 127 24.91 10.35 -7.27
CA LYS A 127 23.86 11.38 -7.32
C LYS A 127 23.70 12.06 -5.94
N PRO A 128 24.10 13.33 -5.76
CA PRO A 128 23.87 14.02 -4.50
C PRO A 128 22.37 14.24 -4.22
N ASP A 129 21.98 14.05 -2.97
CA ASP A 129 20.61 14.25 -2.48
C ASP A 129 19.55 13.42 -3.23
N THR A 130 19.76 12.10 -3.33
CA THR A 130 18.68 11.15 -3.68
C THR A 130 17.71 10.98 -2.52
N ASP A 131 18.25 10.71 -1.34
CA ASP A 131 17.52 10.20 -0.19
C ASP A 131 16.57 11.27 0.39
N GLY A 132 17.02 12.53 0.44
CA GLY A 132 16.17 13.67 0.82
C GLY A 132 15.00 13.90 -0.14
N LYS A 133 15.21 13.69 -1.45
CA LYS A 133 14.12 13.73 -2.44
C LYS A 133 13.18 12.54 -2.33
N THR A 134 13.68 11.34 -2.05
CA THR A 134 12.84 10.16 -1.75
C THR A 134 11.94 10.43 -0.54
N ILE A 135 12.48 10.97 0.55
CA ILE A 135 11.69 11.38 1.73
C ILE A 135 10.65 12.45 1.33
N GLY A 136 11.04 13.46 0.54
CA GLY A 136 10.11 14.48 0.02
C GLY A 136 8.94 13.90 -0.76
N ALA A 137 9.20 12.94 -1.65
CA ALA A 137 8.16 12.20 -2.39
C ALA A 137 7.27 11.38 -1.45
N MET A 138 7.85 10.63 -0.50
CA MET A 138 7.09 9.84 0.49
C MET A 138 6.16 10.70 1.35
N TYR A 139 6.63 11.85 1.86
CA TYR A 139 5.79 12.81 2.57
C TYR A 139 4.66 13.33 1.66
N SER A 140 4.99 13.81 0.45
CA SER A 140 4.01 14.39 -0.49
C SER A 140 2.90 13.40 -0.89
N ILE A 141 3.26 12.11 -1.01
CA ILE A 141 2.33 11.02 -1.30
C ILE A 141 1.42 10.74 -0.09
N LEU A 142 1.98 10.58 1.12
CA LEU A 142 1.19 10.32 2.34
C LEU A 142 0.27 11.49 2.70
N ASP A 143 0.70 12.73 2.45
CA ASP A 143 -0.12 13.93 2.68
C ASP A 143 -1.21 14.10 1.60
N THR A 144 -1.08 13.42 0.45
CA THR A 144 -2.14 13.32 -0.57
C THR A 144 -3.09 12.13 -0.32
N GLU A 145 -2.63 11.08 0.38
CA GLU A 145 -3.39 9.85 0.72
C GLU A 145 -3.64 9.73 2.24
N PRO A 146 -4.30 10.71 2.90
CA PRO A 146 -4.44 10.75 4.36
C PRO A 146 -5.31 9.63 4.94
N GLY A 147 -6.01 8.87 4.10
CA GLY A 147 -6.78 7.67 4.49
C GLY A 147 -5.97 6.37 4.47
N THR A 148 -4.65 6.40 4.29
CA THR A 148 -3.81 5.19 4.32
C THR A 148 -3.90 4.52 5.70
N ASP A 149 -4.30 3.24 5.74
CA ASP A 149 -4.37 2.40 6.96
C ASP A 149 -3.08 1.60 7.19
N LEU A 150 -2.40 1.23 6.10
CA LEU A 150 -1.15 0.46 6.11
C LEU A 150 -0.20 0.96 5.01
N VAL A 151 1.07 1.15 5.37
CA VAL A 151 2.15 1.27 4.39
C VAL A 151 2.82 -0.08 4.14
N VAL A 152 3.03 -0.44 2.89
CA VAL A 152 3.87 -1.58 2.51
C VAL A 152 5.17 -1.06 1.88
N LEU A 153 6.30 -1.47 2.43
CA LEU A 153 7.63 -1.31 1.86
C LEU A 153 7.97 -2.59 1.08
N ASN A 154 7.70 -2.64 -0.23
CA ASN A 154 7.81 -3.87 -1.02
C ASN A 154 9.20 -4.00 -1.69
N GLY A 155 10.25 -4.13 -0.86
CA GLY A 155 11.65 -4.38 -1.23
C GLY A 155 12.43 -3.22 -1.89
N ASP A 156 13.74 -3.44 -1.98
CA ASP A 156 14.79 -2.52 -2.45
C ASP A 156 14.77 -1.18 -1.71
N LEU A 157 14.79 -1.28 -0.37
CA LEU A 157 14.71 -0.15 0.54
C LEU A 157 16.04 0.62 0.57
N ILE A 158 17.15 -0.11 0.60
CA ILE A 158 18.53 0.41 0.67
C ILE A 158 19.38 -0.30 -0.39
N SER A 159 20.28 0.42 -1.07
CA SER A 159 21.34 -0.18 -1.91
C SER A 159 22.45 -0.74 -1.00
N CYS A 160 22.22 -1.89 -0.38
CA CYS A 160 23.10 -2.42 0.66
C CYS A 160 24.45 -2.94 0.17
N GLU A 161 24.72 -2.93 -1.14
CA GLU A 161 26.07 -3.18 -1.70
C GLU A 161 27.06 -2.03 -1.43
N TRP A 162 26.56 -0.84 -1.08
CA TRP A 162 27.34 0.36 -0.74
C TRP A 162 27.31 0.71 0.76
N GLN A 163 26.67 -0.10 1.59
CA GLN A 163 26.39 0.20 3.00
C GLN A 163 26.89 -0.90 3.94
N ASP A 164 27.33 -0.50 5.14
CA ASP A 164 27.46 -1.41 6.28
C ASP A 164 26.15 -1.46 7.08
N GLN A 165 26.01 -2.46 7.95
CA GLN A 165 24.81 -2.63 8.78
C GLN A 165 24.47 -1.41 9.66
N THR A 166 25.48 -0.65 10.12
CA THR A 166 25.27 0.52 10.98
C THR A 166 24.65 1.66 10.19
N SER A 167 25.17 1.88 8.99
CA SER A 167 24.71 2.87 8.04
C SER A 167 23.32 2.51 7.52
N ALA A 168 23.08 1.24 7.18
CA ALA A 168 21.77 0.72 6.79
C ALA A 168 20.70 0.98 7.87
N ASN A 169 21.01 0.75 9.15
CA ASN A 169 20.09 1.06 10.25
C ASN A 169 19.79 2.57 10.34
N GLY A 170 20.77 3.44 10.05
CA GLY A 170 20.58 4.90 9.95
C GLY A 170 19.76 5.35 8.74
N LEU A 171 19.77 4.59 7.65
CA LEU A 171 18.93 4.83 6.47
C LEU A 171 17.48 4.35 6.70
N LEU A 172 17.29 3.16 7.30
CA LEU A 172 15.98 2.66 7.76
C LEU A 172 15.31 3.66 8.70
N ASP A 173 16.10 4.26 9.59
CA ASP A 173 15.67 5.29 10.53
C ASP A 173 15.01 6.50 9.85
N MET A 174 15.47 6.86 8.64
CA MET A 174 14.85 7.90 7.81
C MET A 174 13.66 7.36 7.01
N ILE A 175 13.74 6.14 6.47
CA ILE A 175 12.66 5.50 5.70
C ILE A 175 11.36 5.38 6.52
N ILE A 176 11.44 5.02 7.81
CA ILE A 176 10.26 4.78 8.66
C ILE A 176 9.77 6.01 9.42
N ASP A 177 10.57 7.07 9.53
CA ASP A 177 10.21 8.35 10.17
C ASP A 177 8.87 8.96 9.68
N PRO A 178 8.56 8.98 8.37
CA PRO A 178 7.26 9.46 7.86
C PRO A 178 6.07 8.71 8.45
N PHE A 179 6.22 7.42 8.77
CA PHE A 179 5.14 6.58 9.31
C PHE A 179 5.04 6.73 10.83
N LEU A 180 6.18 6.70 11.53
CA LEU A 180 6.25 6.87 12.98
C LEU A 180 5.65 8.22 13.43
N LYS A 181 5.95 9.31 12.70
CA LYS A 181 5.36 10.64 12.96
C LYS A 181 3.86 10.71 12.73
N ARG A 182 3.31 9.87 11.84
CA ARG A 182 1.88 9.80 11.51
C ARG A 182 1.11 8.77 12.37
N ASN A 183 1.78 8.00 13.25
CA ASN A 183 1.20 6.80 13.89
C ASN A 183 0.65 5.80 12.86
N LEU A 184 1.27 5.73 11.68
CA LEU A 184 0.79 4.94 10.56
C LEU A 184 1.38 3.53 10.64
N PRO A 185 0.57 2.46 10.72
CA PRO A 185 1.07 1.10 10.59
C PRO A 185 1.83 0.90 9.28
N PHE A 186 2.93 0.17 9.34
CA PHE A 186 3.72 -0.20 8.17
C PHE A 186 4.21 -1.64 8.25
N THR A 187 4.68 -2.17 7.13
CA THR A 187 5.25 -3.51 7.04
C THR A 187 6.18 -3.61 5.84
N ALA A 188 7.10 -4.57 5.82
CA ALA A 188 8.10 -4.69 4.77
C ALA A 188 8.24 -6.10 4.19
N THR A 189 8.57 -6.17 2.90
CA THR A 189 9.35 -7.26 2.31
C THR A 189 10.72 -6.71 1.91
N PHE A 190 11.69 -7.60 1.69
CA PHE A 190 13.02 -7.22 1.19
C PHE A 190 13.17 -7.55 -0.30
N GLY A 191 14.05 -6.80 -0.96
CA GLY A 191 14.46 -7.02 -2.34
C GLY A 191 15.93 -7.42 -2.45
N ASN A 192 16.39 -7.60 -3.69
CA ASN A 192 17.75 -8.07 -3.98
C ASN A 192 18.84 -7.04 -3.68
N HIS A 193 18.51 -5.75 -3.53
CA HIS A 193 19.46 -4.73 -3.07
C HIS A 193 19.57 -4.64 -1.55
N ASP A 194 18.58 -5.12 -0.79
CA ASP A 194 18.58 -5.05 0.68
C ASP A 194 19.52 -6.07 1.35
N MET A 195 20.05 -7.06 0.60
CA MET A 195 20.85 -8.17 1.13
C MET A 195 22.25 -8.21 0.49
N SER A 196 23.29 -8.00 1.31
CA SER A 196 24.68 -7.98 0.84
C SER A 196 25.67 -8.61 1.82
N ARG A 197 26.89 -8.85 1.34
CA ARG A 197 28.08 -9.18 2.16
C ARG A 197 28.27 -8.31 3.42
N THR A 198 27.81 -7.05 3.45
CA THR A 198 28.02 -6.10 4.56
C THR A 198 26.74 -5.62 5.26
N CYS A 199 25.57 -6.04 4.79
CA CYS A 199 24.26 -5.64 5.33
C CYS A 199 23.23 -6.78 5.19
N ASN A 200 22.50 -7.05 6.26
CA ASN A 200 21.65 -8.23 6.40
C ASN A 200 20.18 -7.88 6.69
N THR A 201 19.27 -8.44 5.89
CA THR A 201 17.82 -8.20 5.97
C THR A 201 17.21 -8.60 7.31
N ARG A 202 17.76 -9.59 8.03
CA ARG A 202 17.30 -9.92 9.38
C ARG A 202 17.62 -8.81 10.38
N PHE A 203 18.82 -8.27 10.36
CA PHE A 203 19.18 -7.15 11.25
C PHE A 203 18.40 -5.88 10.91
N MET A 204 18.07 -5.67 9.62
CA MET A 204 17.15 -4.63 9.17
C MET A 204 15.73 -4.83 9.75
N ALA A 205 15.21 -6.05 9.71
CA ALA A 205 13.90 -6.40 10.29
C ALA A 205 13.87 -6.22 11.82
N ASP A 206 14.89 -6.72 12.53
CA ASP A 206 15.01 -6.58 13.99
C ASP A 206 15.13 -5.11 14.42
N HIS A 207 15.88 -4.29 13.66
CA HIS A 207 16.01 -2.85 13.90
C HIS A 207 14.68 -2.12 13.69
N MET A 208 13.96 -2.40 12.59
CA MET A 208 12.61 -1.86 12.36
C MET A 208 11.65 -2.28 13.49
N TRP A 209 11.68 -3.55 13.92
CA TRP A 209 10.85 -4.05 15.01
C TRP A 209 11.14 -3.33 16.33
N ALA A 210 12.41 -3.29 16.75
CA ALA A 210 12.82 -2.65 18.01
C ALA A 210 12.53 -1.14 18.04
N LYS A 211 12.61 -0.45 16.88
CA LYS A 211 12.34 0.99 16.80
C LYS A 211 10.87 1.34 16.63
N ALA A 212 10.08 0.55 15.90
CA ALA A 212 8.67 0.85 15.64
C ALA A 212 7.73 0.30 16.72
N ASN A 213 8.06 -0.85 17.32
CA ASN A 213 7.20 -1.54 18.28
C ASN A 213 7.60 -1.29 19.75
N ASN A 214 8.06 -0.07 20.04
CA ASN A 214 8.43 0.35 21.40
C ASN A 214 7.28 1.11 22.11
N ASN A 215 7.47 1.37 23.40
CA ASN A 215 6.56 2.18 24.22
C ASN A 215 5.09 1.72 24.22
N GLY A 216 4.83 0.42 24.05
CA GLY A 216 3.49 -0.17 24.08
C GLY A 216 2.65 0.03 22.82
N ARG A 217 3.27 0.38 21.69
CA ARG A 217 2.61 0.50 20.37
C ARG A 217 3.14 -0.60 19.45
N GLN A 218 2.29 -1.12 18.56
CA GLN A 218 2.72 -1.95 17.44
C GLN A 218 2.45 -1.16 16.16
N LEU A 219 3.53 -0.67 15.52
CA LEU A 219 3.48 0.08 14.27
C LEU A 219 4.08 -0.70 13.10
N THR A 220 5.09 -1.55 13.32
CA THR A 220 5.56 -2.47 12.28
C THR A 220 4.96 -3.86 12.43
N TRP A 221 4.65 -4.47 11.28
CA TRP A 221 4.17 -5.85 11.18
C TRP A 221 5.19 -6.79 10.53
N THR A 222 6.35 -6.26 10.10
CA THR A 222 7.45 -7.02 9.50
C THR A 222 7.91 -8.14 10.44
N SER A 223 7.92 -9.38 9.94
CA SER A 223 8.22 -10.56 10.74
C SER A 223 8.77 -11.69 9.85
N ASN A 224 9.20 -12.81 10.44
CA ASN A 224 9.50 -14.04 9.70
C ASN A 224 9.00 -15.24 10.47
N TRP A 225 8.03 -15.98 9.91
CA TRP A 225 7.35 -17.12 10.55
C TRP A 225 7.82 -18.47 9.95
N VAL A 226 8.76 -18.43 9.00
CA VAL A 226 9.39 -19.60 8.38
C VAL A 226 10.75 -19.84 9.03
N PRO A 227 10.99 -20.98 9.71
CA PRO A 227 12.29 -21.28 10.32
C PRO A 227 13.30 -21.73 9.26
N GLY A 228 14.50 -21.15 9.31
CA GLY A 228 15.64 -21.48 8.45
C GLY A 228 16.74 -20.41 8.56
N GLU A 229 17.85 -20.62 7.87
CA GLU A 229 18.87 -19.58 7.69
C GLU A 229 18.33 -18.48 6.75
N TYR A 230 18.66 -17.22 7.02
CA TYR A 230 18.07 -16.09 6.26
C TYR A 230 18.51 -16.05 4.79
N ASP A 231 19.71 -16.54 4.48
CA ASP A 231 20.20 -16.72 3.11
C ASP A 231 19.39 -17.78 2.32
N ASP A 232 18.78 -18.76 3.01
CA ASP A 232 17.88 -19.76 2.42
C ASP A 232 16.44 -19.22 2.29
N VAL A 233 15.84 -18.81 3.41
CA VAL A 233 14.38 -18.56 3.49
C VAL A 233 13.98 -17.09 3.39
N GLY A 234 14.92 -16.16 3.58
CA GLY A 234 14.65 -14.73 3.69
C GLY A 234 14.16 -14.31 5.09
N ALA A 235 14.02 -13.01 5.29
CA ALA A 235 13.71 -12.36 6.56
C ALA A 235 12.29 -11.77 6.65
N SER A 236 11.46 -11.88 5.60
CA SER A 236 10.13 -11.26 5.54
C SER A 236 8.98 -12.17 5.08
N ASN A 237 8.82 -13.36 5.66
CA ASN A 237 7.73 -14.30 5.33
C ASN A 237 6.68 -14.40 6.45
N TYR A 238 5.49 -13.84 6.26
CA TYR A 238 4.45 -13.72 7.30
C TYR A 238 3.08 -13.36 6.69
N TYR A 239 2.04 -13.24 7.51
CA TYR A 239 0.77 -12.64 7.09
C TYR A 239 0.18 -11.71 8.16
N ILE A 240 -0.66 -10.78 7.73
CA ILE A 240 -1.42 -9.86 8.60
C ILE A 240 -2.92 -10.21 8.48
N PRO A 241 -3.61 -10.55 9.59
CA PRO A 241 -5.07 -10.66 9.63
C PRO A 241 -5.72 -9.28 9.50
N ILE A 242 -6.73 -9.16 8.65
CA ILE A 242 -7.59 -7.96 8.53
C ILE A 242 -9.00 -8.32 9.00
N TYR A 243 -9.42 -7.70 10.11
CA TYR A 243 -10.72 -7.93 10.74
C TYR A 243 -11.77 -6.88 10.35
N SER A 244 -13.05 -7.18 10.60
CA SER A 244 -14.17 -6.28 10.33
C SER A 244 -14.03 -4.90 10.99
N SER A 245 -14.63 -3.90 10.34
CA SER A 245 -14.94 -2.58 10.90
C SER A 245 -15.87 -2.62 12.12
N SER A 246 -16.50 -3.78 12.36
CA SER A 246 -17.49 -4.02 13.41
C SER A 246 -17.08 -5.14 14.39
N GLY A 247 -17.99 -5.54 15.28
CA GLY A 247 -17.82 -6.72 16.17
C GLY A 247 -17.53 -6.42 17.64
N GLY A 248 -17.15 -5.18 18.00
CA GLY A 248 -17.23 -4.63 19.37
C GLY A 248 -16.50 -5.36 20.50
N GLY A 249 -15.64 -6.33 20.19
CA GLY A 249 -14.98 -7.22 21.14
C GLY A 249 -14.64 -8.57 20.51
N ASN A 250 -15.50 -9.08 19.63
CA ASN A 250 -15.26 -10.30 18.84
C ASN A 250 -14.83 -9.90 17.41
N PRO A 251 -13.53 -9.98 17.05
CA PRO A 251 -13.07 -9.60 15.71
C PRO A 251 -13.40 -10.70 14.67
N GLU A 252 -14.32 -10.43 13.75
CA GLU A 252 -14.53 -11.34 12.61
C GLU A 252 -13.41 -11.16 11.58
N LEU A 253 -12.68 -12.22 11.25
CA LEU A 253 -11.70 -12.22 10.16
C LEU A 253 -12.41 -12.01 8.81
N LYS A 254 -11.93 -11.04 8.04
CA LYS A 254 -12.45 -10.70 6.71
C LYS A 254 -11.46 -11.04 5.60
N MET A 255 -10.17 -10.78 5.82
CA MET A 255 -9.16 -10.80 4.77
C MET A 255 -7.76 -11.11 5.33
N LEU A 256 -6.85 -11.58 4.48
CA LEU A 256 -5.44 -11.82 4.81
C LEU A 256 -4.51 -11.04 3.86
N LEU A 257 -3.43 -10.47 4.38
CA LEU A 257 -2.32 -9.95 3.57
C LEU A 257 -1.10 -10.84 3.76
N TRP A 258 -0.61 -11.47 2.70
CA TRP A 258 0.56 -12.34 2.71
C TRP A 258 1.81 -11.61 2.23
N PHE A 259 2.94 -11.87 2.87
CA PHE A 259 4.23 -11.25 2.57
C PHE A 259 5.27 -12.36 2.37
N PHE A 260 6.03 -12.26 1.29
CA PHE A 260 7.00 -13.27 0.87
C PHE A 260 8.34 -12.63 0.55
N ASP A 261 9.43 -13.29 0.93
CA ASP A 261 10.79 -12.88 0.66
C ASP A 261 11.35 -13.62 -0.55
N SER A 262 11.49 -12.89 -1.67
CA SER A 262 12.11 -13.39 -2.90
C SER A 262 13.65 -13.38 -2.86
N LYS A 263 14.26 -12.82 -1.81
CA LYS A 263 15.71 -12.68 -1.64
C LYS A 263 16.40 -12.02 -2.85
N GLY A 264 17.35 -12.70 -3.48
CA GLY A 264 18.37 -12.12 -4.36
C GLY A 264 19.50 -11.46 -3.57
N GLY A 265 20.36 -10.72 -4.28
CA GLY A 265 21.54 -10.08 -3.68
C GLY A 265 22.68 -11.07 -3.40
N THR A 266 23.45 -10.82 -2.34
CA THR A 266 24.59 -11.66 -1.93
C THR A 266 24.51 -12.06 -0.46
N LYS A 267 25.05 -13.24 -0.12
CA LYS A 267 25.15 -13.74 1.25
C LYS A 267 25.94 -12.80 2.15
N TYR A 268 25.59 -12.80 3.44
CA TYR A 268 26.19 -11.92 4.44
C TYR A 268 27.51 -12.49 4.97
N HIS A 269 28.61 -11.77 4.78
CA HIS A 269 29.98 -12.17 5.10
C HIS A 269 30.78 -10.99 5.69
N PRO A 270 30.38 -10.44 6.86
CA PRO A 270 30.95 -9.21 7.40
C PRO A 270 32.44 -9.35 7.77
N GLU A 271 32.91 -10.57 8.05
CA GLU A 271 34.32 -10.89 8.29
C GLU A 271 35.18 -11.00 7.00
N ASN A 272 34.57 -11.03 5.81
CA ASN A 272 35.28 -11.23 4.55
C ASN A 272 34.62 -10.45 3.39
N GLU A 273 34.93 -9.15 3.29
CA GLU A 273 34.43 -8.25 2.25
C GLU A 273 34.69 -8.70 0.79
N TRP A 274 35.60 -9.67 0.59
CA TRP A 274 35.98 -10.22 -0.72
C TRP A 274 35.16 -11.47 -1.11
N GLN A 275 34.37 -12.02 -0.19
CA GLN A 275 33.45 -13.13 -0.46
C GLN A 275 32.12 -12.58 -0.98
N SER A 276 31.69 -13.10 -2.13
CA SER A 276 30.53 -12.62 -2.88
C SER A 276 29.78 -13.81 -3.47
N GLU A 277 29.13 -14.58 -2.60
CA GLU A 277 28.23 -15.66 -3.01
C GLU A 277 26.83 -15.08 -3.30
N PRO A 278 26.23 -15.33 -4.48
CA PRO A 278 24.87 -14.90 -4.77
C PRO A 278 23.86 -15.70 -3.97
N ASN A 279 22.75 -15.06 -3.57
CA ASN A 279 21.58 -15.75 -3.05
C ASN A 279 20.73 -16.32 -4.21
N ALA A 280 19.81 -17.24 -3.88
CA ALA A 280 18.67 -17.53 -4.74
C ALA A 280 17.77 -16.28 -4.85
N ASP A 281 17.22 -16.02 -6.05
CA ASP A 281 16.34 -14.88 -6.38
C ASP A 281 14.86 -15.30 -6.49
N TRP A 282 14.45 -16.32 -5.74
CA TRP A 282 13.06 -16.79 -5.67
C TRP A 282 12.63 -17.17 -4.23
N VAL A 283 11.31 -17.21 -4.02
CA VAL A 283 10.69 -17.64 -2.75
C VAL A 283 10.94 -19.13 -2.51
N ASP A 284 11.55 -19.46 -1.37
CA ASP A 284 12.06 -20.81 -1.08
C ASP A 284 10.97 -21.88 -0.87
N GLU A 285 11.27 -23.14 -1.16
CA GLU A 285 10.31 -24.25 -1.02
C GLU A 285 9.80 -24.44 0.41
N LYS A 286 10.58 -24.09 1.45
CA LYS A 286 10.12 -24.10 2.85
C LYS A 286 9.05 -23.02 3.07
N VAL A 287 9.20 -21.85 2.45
CA VAL A 287 8.19 -20.76 2.47
C VAL A 287 6.93 -21.17 1.72
N VAL A 288 7.08 -21.77 0.52
CA VAL A 288 5.94 -22.31 -0.26
C VAL A 288 5.17 -23.37 0.53
N SER A 289 5.90 -24.26 1.23
CA SER A 289 5.33 -25.30 2.09
C SER A 289 4.60 -24.70 3.30
N TRP A 290 5.23 -23.74 3.99
CA TRP A 290 4.60 -22.99 5.08
C TRP A 290 3.32 -22.29 4.63
N PHE A 291 3.33 -21.63 3.48
CA PHE A 291 2.19 -20.89 2.94
C PHE A 291 0.99 -21.82 2.69
N LYS A 292 1.20 -22.93 1.97
CA LYS A 292 0.14 -23.91 1.68
C LYS A 292 -0.45 -24.50 2.97
N LEU A 293 0.40 -24.95 3.90
CA LEU A 293 -0.03 -25.50 5.19
C LEU A 293 -0.79 -24.46 6.04
N THR A 294 -0.30 -23.22 6.11
CA THR A 294 -0.88 -22.15 6.92
C THR A 294 -2.22 -21.68 6.36
N ARG A 295 -2.33 -21.50 5.04
CA ARG A 295 -3.58 -21.22 4.33
C ARG A 295 -4.63 -22.29 4.60
N ASP A 296 -4.25 -23.56 4.44
CA ASP A 296 -5.17 -24.68 4.57
C ASP A 296 -5.60 -24.88 6.05
N GLN A 297 -4.72 -24.63 7.00
CA GLN A 297 -5.03 -24.59 8.44
C GLN A 297 -6.01 -23.47 8.80
N ILE A 298 -5.76 -22.21 8.36
CA ILE A 298 -6.68 -21.09 8.60
C ILE A 298 -8.08 -21.39 8.03
N ARG A 299 -8.14 -22.01 6.84
CA ARG A 299 -9.41 -22.45 6.22
C ARG A 299 -10.11 -23.51 7.07
N ALA A 300 -9.38 -24.48 7.62
CA ALA A 300 -9.93 -25.52 8.49
C ALA A 300 -10.49 -24.94 9.80
N ASP A 301 -9.72 -24.08 10.48
CA ASP A 301 -10.11 -23.47 11.76
C ASP A 301 -11.34 -22.56 11.63
N HIS A 302 -11.59 -22.00 10.44
CA HIS A 302 -12.77 -21.20 10.13
C HIS A 302 -13.85 -21.98 9.38
N GLY A 303 -13.95 -23.30 9.60
CA GLY A 303 -15.06 -24.12 9.13
C GLY A 303 -15.16 -24.27 7.61
N GLY A 304 -14.03 -24.14 6.90
CA GLY A 304 -13.95 -24.17 5.44
C GLY A 304 -14.04 -22.81 4.75
N LYS A 305 -14.26 -21.70 5.49
CA LYS A 305 -14.38 -20.33 4.96
C LYS A 305 -13.15 -19.95 4.13
N ILE A 306 -13.40 -19.51 2.91
CA ILE A 306 -12.41 -18.88 2.03
C ILE A 306 -12.27 -17.42 2.46
N PHE A 307 -11.03 -16.93 2.55
CA PHE A 307 -10.76 -15.52 2.83
C PHE A 307 -10.18 -14.86 1.57
N PRO A 308 -10.78 -13.75 1.10
CA PRO A 308 -10.12 -12.84 0.18
C PRO A 308 -8.74 -12.44 0.72
N SER A 309 -7.75 -12.37 -0.16
CA SER A 309 -6.39 -12.05 0.25
C SER A 309 -5.57 -11.36 -0.85
N LEU A 310 -4.47 -10.74 -0.42
CA LEU A 310 -3.43 -10.17 -1.27
C LEU A 310 -2.09 -10.80 -0.94
N ALA A 311 -1.17 -10.79 -1.91
CA ALA A 311 0.22 -11.18 -1.73
C ALA A 311 1.16 -10.03 -2.10
N PHE A 312 2.26 -9.89 -1.37
CA PHE A 312 3.34 -8.93 -1.63
C PHE A 312 4.67 -9.69 -1.69
N VAL A 313 5.42 -9.51 -2.77
CA VAL A 313 6.72 -10.15 -3.03
C VAL A 313 7.53 -9.24 -3.94
N HIS A 314 8.78 -8.94 -3.62
CA HIS A 314 9.53 -7.91 -4.34
C HIS A 314 9.78 -8.28 -5.82
N ILE A 315 10.48 -9.40 -6.08
CA ILE A 315 10.76 -9.88 -7.44
C ILE A 315 9.51 -10.55 -8.03
N PRO A 316 9.07 -10.21 -9.24
CA PRO A 316 7.84 -10.73 -9.84
C PRO A 316 7.96 -12.19 -10.35
N PRO A 317 6.89 -13.00 -10.32
CA PRO A 317 6.87 -14.34 -10.91
C PRO A 317 7.00 -14.36 -12.44
N SER A 318 7.58 -15.43 -12.98
CA SER A 318 7.99 -15.63 -14.39
C SER A 318 6.88 -15.41 -15.44
N VAL A 319 5.62 -15.72 -15.07
CA VAL A 319 4.44 -15.52 -15.92
C VAL A 319 4.22 -14.05 -16.33
N THR A 320 4.72 -13.08 -15.55
CA THR A 320 4.54 -11.65 -15.82
C THR A 320 5.34 -11.16 -17.03
N GLU A 321 6.62 -11.55 -17.13
CA GLU A 321 7.46 -11.31 -18.29
C GLU A 321 6.97 -12.09 -19.52
N ALA A 322 6.44 -13.30 -19.33
CA ALA A 322 5.82 -14.07 -20.40
C ALA A 322 4.54 -13.38 -20.94
N PHE A 323 3.71 -12.81 -20.06
CA PHE A 323 2.57 -11.97 -20.46
C PHE A 323 3.03 -10.70 -21.19
N ARG A 324 4.08 -10.02 -20.72
CA ARG A 324 4.64 -8.85 -21.42
C ARG A 324 5.15 -9.21 -22.82
N LYS A 325 5.89 -10.32 -22.97
CA LYS A 325 6.37 -10.87 -24.24
C LYS A 325 5.23 -11.30 -25.19
N SER A 326 4.08 -11.73 -24.65
CA SER A 326 2.96 -12.27 -25.45
C SER A 326 2.26 -11.26 -26.37
N GLY A 327 2.33 -9.97 -26.08
CA GLY A 327 1.55 -8.93 -26.77
C GLY A 327 0.07 -8.87 -26.40
N LEU A 328 -0.40 -9.66 -25.42
CA LEU A 328 -1.79 -9.60 -24.90
C LEU A 328 -2.13 -8.30 -24.17
N ARG A 329 -1.12 -7.52 -23.81
CA ARG A 329 -1.24 -6.22 -23.14
C ARG A 329 -1.59 -5.10 -24.12
N THR A 330 -2.55 -4.24 -23.73
CA THR A 330 -2.79 -2.95 -24.41
C THR A 330 -2.66 -1.77 -23.45
N LYS A 331 -2.49 -0.55 -23.99
CA LYS A 331 -2.38 0.69 -23.18
C LYS A 331 -3.67 1.06 -22.44
N THR A 332 -4.80 0.46 -22.79
CA THR A 332 -6.13 0.76 -22.20
C THR A 332 -6.70 -0.42 -21.41
N THR A 333 -6.33 -1.67 -21.70
CA THR A 333 -6.68 -2.83 -20.84
C THR A 333 -5.77 -2.97 -19.62
N GLU A 334 -4.49 -2.63 -19.75
CA GLU A 334 -3.50 -2.67 -18.68
C GLU A 334 -2.68 -1.35 -18.64
N PRO A 335 -3.29 -0.20 -18.32
CA PRO A 335 -2.61 1.09 -18.36
C PRO A 335 -1.42 1.14 -17.39
N GLY A 336 -0.28 1.67 -17.87
CA GLY A 336 0.95 1.80 -17.09
C GLY A 336 2.21 1.97 -17.95
N LEU A 337 3.33 2.30 -17.29
CA LEU A 337 4.70 2.22 -17.80
C LEU A 337 5.06 0.78 -18.16
N ASN A 338 5.74 0.59 -19.29
CA ASN A 338 6.20 -0.71 -19.78
C ASN A 338 7.47 -0.49 -20.61
N GLU A 339 8.49 0.09 -19.99
CA GLU A 339 9.62 0.69 -20.73
C GLU A 339 10.88 -0.17 -20.71
N GLU A 340 10.81 -1.37 -20.16
CA GLU A 340 11.90 -2.35 -20.10
C GLU A 340 11.40 -3.81 -20.17
N ILE A 341 12.33 -4.73 -19.94
CA ILE A 341 12.10 -6.16 -19.74
C ILE A 341 11.81 -6.37 -18.25
N ILE A 342 10.87 -7.24 -17.89
CA ILE A 342 10.64 -7.61 -16.50
C ILE A 342 11.69 -8.65 -16.10
N SER A 343 12.49 -8.34 -15.08
CA SER A 343 13.37 -9.31 -14.42
C SER A 343 12.54 -10.13 -13.43
N VAL A 344 12.65 -11.46 -13.48
CA VAL A 344 11.73 -12.38 -12.78
C VAL A 344 12.45 -13.32 -11.83
N GLN A 345 11.72 -13.87 -10.87
CA GLN A 345 12.23 -14.89 -9.96
C GLN A 345 12.82 -16.07 -10.72
N ALA A 346 14.00 -16.55 -10.30
CA ALA A 346 14.69 -17.69 -10.87
C ALA A 346 15.02 -17.59 -12.38
N ASP A 347 15.27 -16.39 -12.93
CA ASP A 347 15.57 -16.19 -14.37
C ASP A 347 16.76 -17.07 -14.86
N ASN A 348 17.74 -17.33 -13.99
CA ASN A 348 18.88 -18.20 -14.28
C ASN A 348 18.68 -19.68 -13.87
N THR A 349 17.56 -20.03 -13.21
CA THR A 349 17.27 -21.37 -12.68
C THR A 349 15.91 -21.86 -13.23
N PRO A 350 15.89 -22.55 -14.39
CA PRO A 350 14.65 -22.96 -15.04
C PRO A 350 13.67 -23.68 -14.11
N PHE A 351 12.44 -23.17 -14.06
CA PHE A 351 11.33 -23.64 -13.23
C PHE A 351 11.44 -23.37 -11.71
N GLY A 352 12.46 -22.64 -11.23
CA GLY A 352 12.66 -22.38 -9.81
C GLY A 352 11.52 -21.63 -9.10
N ASP A 353 10.80 -20.76 -9.82
CA ASP A 353 9.65 -20.02 -9.27
C ASP A 353 8.31 -20.78 -9.37
N LEU A 354 8.24 -21.87 -10.16
CA LEU A 354 6.97 -22.58 -10.39
C LEU A 354 6.32 -23.16 -9.12
N PRO A 355 7.03 -23.65 -8.10
CA PRO A 355 6.40 -24.05 -6.84
C PRO A 355 5.65 -22.90 -6.16
N PHE A 356 6.21 -21.69 -6.16
CA PHE A 356 5.60 -20.49 -5.60
C PHE A 356 4.44 -20.00 -6.46
N LEU A 357 4.65 -19.86 -7.78
CA LEU A 357 3.60 -19.48 -8.73
C LEU A 357 2.41 -20.44 -8.64
N SER A 358 2.64 -21.75 -8.60
CA SER A 358 1.60 -22.76 -8.40
C SER A 358 0.83 -22.55 -7.09
N ALA A 359 1.52 -22.35 -5.97
CA ALA A 359 0.88 -22.13 -4.67
C ALA A 359 0.00 -20.87 -4.62
N LEU A 360 0.41 -19.78 -5.31
CA LEU A 360 -0.44 -18.59 -5.47
C LEU A 360 -1.70 -18.93 -6.29
N LEU A 361 -1.55 -19.59 -7.45
CA LEU A 361 -2.66 -19.92 -8.35
C LEU A 361 -3.64 -20.98 -7.80
N GLU A 362 -3.16 -21.86 -6.91
CA GLU A 362 -3.99 -22.78 -6.12
C GLU A 362 -4.78 -22.09 -4.98
N THR A 363 -4.43 -20.85 -4.61
CA THR A 363 -5.02 -20.17 -3.46
C THR A 363 -6.36 -19.52 -3.83
N GLU A 364 -7.42 -20.29 -3.63
CA GLU A 364 -8.80 -19.80 -3.68
C GLU A 364 -8.97 -18.58 -2.76
N GLY A 365 -9.38 -17.44 -3.34
CA GLY A 365 -9.51 -16.16 -2.63
C GLY A 365 -8.29 -15.22 -2.74
N LEU A 366 -7.15 -15.63 -3.30
CA LEU A 366 -6.05 -14.70 -3.59
C LEU A 366 -6.41 -13.82 -4.80
N MET A 367 -6.66 -12.55 -4.55
CA MET A 367 -7.19 -11.61 -5.53
C MET A 367 -6.09 -11.00 -6.42
N ALA A 368 -4.97 -10.61 -5.81
CA ALA A 368 -3.83 -10.01 -6.51
C ALA A 368 -2.50 -10.26 -5.79
N THR A 369 -1.42 -10.33 -6.57
CA THR A 369 -0.02 -10.31 -6.11
C THR A 369 0.64 -9.01 -6.55
N PHE A 370 1.39 -8.34 -5.66
CA PHE A 370 2.06 -7.07 -5.91
C PHE A 370 3.59 -7.16 -5.81
N SER A 371 4.29 -6.60 -6.81
CA SER A 371 5.76 -6.63 -6.94
C SER A 371 6.37 -5.26 -7.26
N GLY A 372 7.67 -5.12 -7.03
CA GLY A 372 8.47 -3.92 -7.34
C GLY A 372 9.47 -4.23 -8.45
N HIS A 373 10.75 -4.03 -8.16
CA HIS A 373 11.94 -4.50 -8.90
C HIS A 373 12.17 -3.77 -10.24
N ASP A 374 11.22 -3.81 -11.17
CA ASP A 374 11.37 -3.19 -12.48
C ASP A 374 10.92 -1.72 -12.48
N HIS A 375 11.90 -0.83 -12.37
CA HIS A 375 11.76 0.61 -12.11
C HIS A 375 10.97 1.46 -13.15
N LYS A 376 10.55 0.85 -14.26
CA LYS A 376 9.77 1.44 -15.37
C LYS A 376 8.61 0.53 -15.81
N ILE A 377 8.14 -0.37 -14.94
CA ILE A 377 6.93 -1.18 -15.09
C ILE A 377 5.97 -0.80 -13.95
N ASP A 378 4.69 -0.50 -14.24
CA ASP A 378 3.72 -0.17 -13.18
C ASP A 378 2.24 -0.53 -13.49
N TRP A 379 2.00 -1.44 -14.45
CA TRP A 379 0.65 -1.92 -14.76
C TRP A 379 0.22 -3.11 -13.89
N CYS A 380 -1.04 -3.52 -14.06
CA CYS A 380 -1.54 -4.82 -13.62
C CYS A 380 -1.88 -5.70 -14.83
N MET A 381 -1.95 -7.01 -14.63
CA MET A 381 -2.43 -8.01 -15.60
C MET A 381 -3.36 -9.00 -14.91
N LYS A 382 -4.25 -9.63 -15.67
CA LYS A 382 -5.08 -10.74 -15.18
C LYS A 382 -4.72 -12.04 -15.89
N PHE A 383 -4.04 -12.95 -15.17
CA PHE A 383 -3.75 -14.28 -15.69
C PHE A 383 -5.02 -15.13 -15.65
N SER A 384 -5.64 -15.35 -16.82
CA SER A 384 -6.96 -15.95 -16.95
C SER A 384 -7.15 -16.59 -18.32
N SER A 385 -8.13 -17.48 -18.46
CA SER A 385 -8.44 -18.19 -19.71
C SER A 385 -8.86 -17.27 -20.87
N ALA A 386 -9.21 -16.00 -20.59
CA ALA A 386 -9.45 -14.98 -21.60
C ALA A 386 -8.16 -14.37 -22.19
N LYS A 387 -7.02 -14.49 -21.49
CA LYS A 387 -5.68 -14.05 -21.92
C LYS A 387 -4.64 -15.14 -21.57
N PRO A 388 -4.68 -16.31 -22.22
CA PRO A 388 -3.80 -17.44 -21.91
C PRO A 388 -2.35 -17.12 -22.30
N VAL A 389 -1.41 -17.36 -21.38
CA VAL A 389 0.02 -17.09 -21.57
C VAL A 389 0.72 -18.37 -22.02
N THR A 390 1.31 -18.35 -23.23
CA THR A 390 2.02 -19.50 -23.81
C THR A 390 3.11 -20.02 -22.86
N GLY A 391 3.05 -21.31 -22.52
CA GLY A 391 3.99 -21.97 -21.62
C GLY A 391 3.50 -22.14 -20.19
N TYR A 392 2.33 -21.57 -19.82
CA TYR A 392 1.78 -21.65 -18.47
C TYR A 392 0.36 -22.23 -18.49
N ASP A 393 0.11 -23.25 -17.67
CA ASP A 393 -1.24 -23.77 -17.45
C ASP A 393 -2.09 -22.68 -16.77
N THR A 394 -3.23 -22.37 -17.39
CA THR A 394 -4.05 -21.23 -16.99
C THR A 394 -5.10 -21.67 -15.96
N PRO A 395 -5.29 -20.95 -14.82
CA PRO A 395 -6.20 -21.37 -13.76
C PRO A 395 -7.64 -21.55 -14.23
N ALA A 396 -8.29 -22.61 -13.73
CA ALA A 396 -9.68 -22.93 -14.04
C ALA A 396 -10.70 -21.97 -13.39
N ALA A 397 -10.31 -21.23 -12.34
CA ALA A 397 -11.20 -20.38 -11.55
C ALA A 397 -10.77 -18.91 -11.55
N ASN A 398 -11.67 -18.02 -11.98
CA ASN A 398 -11.68 -16.54 -11.92
C ASN A 398 -10.48 -15.73 -12.45
N GLY A 399 -9.26 -16.29 -12.50
CA GLY A 399 -8.02 -15.63 -12.90
C GLY A 399 -7.44 -14.73 -11.81
N MET A 400 -6.12 -14.83 -11.60
CA MET A 400 -5.39 -14.08 -10.57
C MET A 400 -4.75 -12.82 -11.17
N ASN A 401 -4.72 -11.73 -10.41
CA ASN A 401 -4.08 -10.49 -10.86
C ASN A 401 -2.61 -10.43 -10.41
N PHE A 402 -1.73 -9.90 -11.25
CA PHE A 402 -0.36 -9.52 -10.90
C PHE A 402 -0.20 -8.03 -11.17
N CYS A 403 0.41 -7.29 -10.25
CA CYS A 403 0.49 -5.83 -10.28
C CYS A 403 1.88 -5.32 -9.90
N PHE A 404 2.35 -4.33 -10.63
CA PHE A 404 3.64 -3.68 -10.37
C PHE A 404 3.46 -2.38 -9.60
N GLY A 405 4.34 -2.12 -8.62
CA GLY A 405 4.50 -0.83 -7.97
C GLY A 405 5.06 0.22 -8.92
N ARG A 406 5.15 1.46 -8.45
CA ARG A 406 5.96 2.50 -9.11
C ARG A 406 7.20 2.68 -8.24
N LYS A 407 8.39 2.75 -8.87
CA LYS A 407 9.62 3.17 -8.18
C LYS A 407 9.37 4.46 -7.40
N SER A 408 9.54 4.37 -6.10
CA SER A 408 9.38 5.48 -5.16
C SER A 408 10.70 6.22 -4.94
N GLY A 409 11.85 5.55 -5.07
CA GLY A 409 13.18 6.07 -4.78
C GLY A 409 13.85 6.90 -5.88
N TYR A 410 14.47 8.02 -5.50
CA TYR A 410 15.37 8.77 -6.39
C TYR A 410 16.75 8.10 -6.60
N GLY A 411 17.14 7.18 -5.70
CA GLY A 411 18.29 6.28 -5.88
C GLY A 411 18.09 5.27 -7.03
N GLY A 412 19.13 4.51 -7.35
CA GLY A 412 19.11 3.53 -8.43
C GLY A 412 18.87 4.17 -9.81
N TYR A 413 18.11 3.52 -10.68
CA TYR A 413 17.76 4.05 -12.01
C TYR A 413 16.25 4.24 -12.17
N SER A 414 15.84 5.34 -12.80
CA SER A 414 14.55 5.57 -13.51
C SER A 414 14.49 7.06 -13.84
N ASP A 415 14.05 7.42 -15.05
CA ASP A 415 13.81 8.82 -15.42
C ASP A 415 12.35 9.26 -15.21
N PHE A 416 11.45 8.34 -14.82
CA PHE A 416 10.05 8.65 -14.57
C PHE A 416 9.81 9.32 -13.21
N GLU A 417 8.75 10.13 -13.15
CA GLU A 417 8.22 10.73 -11.92
C GLU A 417 7.99 9.67 -10.82
N ARG A 418 8.31 10.00 -9.56
CA ARG A 418 8.18 9.05 -8.46
C ARG A 418 6.75 8.92 -7.97
N GLY A 419 6.46 7.78 -7.35
CA GLY A 419 5.12 7.46 -6.90
C GLY A 419 5.08 6.20 -6.03
N SER A 420 3.91 5.93 -5.49
CA SER A 420 3.53 4.69 -4.81
C SER A 420 2.40 4.01 -5.58
N ARG A 421 2.14 2.72 -5.32
CA ARG A 421 0.85 2.13 -5.66
C ARG A 421 -0.09 2.27 -4.46
N HIS A 422 -1.24 2.89 -4.67
CA HIS A 422 -2.34 2.88 -3.71
C HIS A 422 -3.30 1.73 -4.05
N ILE A 423 -3.87 1.09 -3.03
CA ILE A 423 -4.76 -0.06 -3.13
C ILE A 423 -5.92 0.18 -2.16
N THR A 424 -7.14 0.23 -2.66
CA THR A 424 -8.36 0.45 -1.87
C THR A 424 -9.25 -0.79 -1.93
N ILE A 425 -9.56 -1.35 -0.76
CA ILE A 425 -10.47 -2.49 -0.60
C ILE A 425 -11.68 -2.01 0.20
N GLU A 426 -12.89 -2.36 -0.23
CA GLU A 426 -14.13 -2.09 0.53
C GLU A 426 -14.70 -3.40 1.11
N GLU A 427 -15.06 -3.41 2.38
CA GLU A 427 -15.48 -4.61 3.12
C GLU A 427 -16.69 -5.32 2.47
N ASP A 428 -17.64 -4.54 1.94
CA ASP A 428 -18.83 -5.02 1.22
C ASP A 428 -18.50 -5.65 -0.14
N MET A 429 -17.37 -5.26 -0.74
CA MET A 429 -16.96 -5.65 -2.09
C MET A 429 -16.04 -6.89 -2.09
N LEU A 430 -15.56 -7.30 -0.91
CA LEU A 430 -14.80 -8.53 -0.68
C LEU A 430 -15.46 -9.78 -1.28
N GLY A 431 -16.78 -9.93 -1.14
CA GLY A 431 -17.54 -11.07 -1.70
C GLY A 431 -17.57 -11.13 -3.23
N GLN A 432 -17.11 -10.07 -3.91
CA GLN A 432 -17.02 -9.95 -5.36
C GLN A 432 -15.55 -10.01 -5.85
N ASN A 433 -14.58 -10.07 -4.93
CA ASN A 433 -13.14 -9.95 -5.18
C ASN A 433 -12.78 -8.67 -5.97
N ILE A 434 -13.34 -7.53 -5.54
CA ILE A 434 -13.12 -6.23 -6.19
C ILE A 434 -12.14 -5.37 -5.38
N ILE A 435 -11.15 -4.81 -6.06
CA ILE A 435 -10.11 -3.92 -5.52
C ILE A 435 -9.92 -2.76 -6.51
N ASP A 436 -9.92 -1.52 -6.04
CA ASP A 436 -9.45 -0.38 -6.84
C ASP A 436 -7.97 -0.12 -6.56
N THR A 437 -7.17 0.11 -7.60
CA THR A 437 -5.74 0.38 -7.44
C THR A 437 -5.17 1.29 -8.52
N TYR A 438 -4.24 2.15 -8.13
CA TYR A 438 -3.65 3.16 -8.99
C TYR A 438 -2.27 3.57 -8.49
N ILE A 439 -1.51 4.29 -9.34
CA ILE A 439 -0.25 4.92 -8.93
C ILE A 439 -0.53 6.36 -8.49
N ARG A 440 -0.20 6.70 -7.24
CA ARG A 440 -0.13 8.09 -6.78
C ARG A 440 1.26 8.63 -7.07
N LEU A 441 1.33 9.71 -7.84
CA LEU A 441 2.55 10.40 -8.18
C LEU A 441 2.89 11.44 -7.13
N GLU A 442 4.18 11.76 -6.97
CA GLU A 442 4.70 12.77 -6.05
C GLU A 442 4.10 14.18 -6.26
N SER A 443 3.64 14.50 -7.47
CA SER A 443 2.88 15.74 -7.77
C SER A 443 1.37 15.66 -7.44
N GLY A 444 0.95 14.68 -6.64
CA GLY A 444 -0.43 14.45 -6.23
C GLY A 444 -1.35 13.89 -7.32
N ARG A 445 -0.87 13.68 -8.55
CA ARG A 445 -1.65 13.15 -9.69
C ARG A 445 -1.78 11.62 -9.63
N ILE A 446 -2.83 11.10 -10.26
CA ILE A 446 -3.09 9.67 -10.41
C ILE A 446 -2.64 9.17 -11.79
N SER A 447 -2.07 7.97 -11.86
CA SER A 447 -1.71 7.25 -13.08
C SER A 447 -2.16 5.79 -12.99
N GLY A 448 -2.54 5.17 -14.12
CA GLY A 448 -2.82 3.72 -14.19
C GLY A 448 -3.95 3.23 -13.28
N HIS A 449 -5.00 4.04 -13.08
CA HIS A 449 -6.13 3.65 -12.24
C HIS A 449 -6.98 2.56 -12.90
N VAL A 450 -7.11 1.43 -12.20
CA VAL A 450 -7.84 0.24 -12.63
C VAL A 450 -8.64 -0.35 -11.47
N THR A 451 -9.76 -0.99 -11.81
CA THR A 451 -10.54 -1.83 -10.88
C THR A 451 -10.22 -3.29 -11.19
N LEU A 452 -9.56 -3.98 -10.27
CA LEU A 452 -9.33 -5.42 -10.37
C LEU A 452 -10.63 -6.12 -9.97
N ASN A 453 -11.26 -6.81 -10.93
CA ASN A 453 -12.58 -7.44 -10.77
C ASN A 453 -12.68 -8.69 -11.69
N SER A 454 -13.90 -9.15 -11.99
CA SER A 454 -14.14 -10.25 -12.93
C SER A 454 -13.75 -9.92 -14.39
N THR A 455 -13.97 -8.69 -14.86
CA THR A 455 -13.80 -8.22 -16.25
C THR A 455 -12.44 -7.55 -16.55
N TYR A 456 -11.60 -7.34 -15.54
CA TYR A 456 -10.29 -6.69 -15.70
C TYR A 456 -9.41 -7.38 -16.76
N GLY A 457 -8.69 -6.57 -17.53
CA GLY A 457 -7.96 -6.98 -18.74
C GLY A 457 -8.84 -7.02 -20.02
N GLN A 458 -10.17 -6.94 -19.90
CA GLN A 458 -11.10 -6.70 -21.02
C GLN A 458 -11.65 -5.27 -21.00
N ASP A 459 -11.88 -4.73 -19.79
CA ASP A 459 -12.29 -3.35 -19.53
C ASP A 459 -11.33 -2.30 -20.13
N GLN A 460 -11.84 -1.10 -20.40
CA GLN A 460 -11.11 -0.03 -21.08
C GLN A 460 -10.90 1.18 -20.16
N TYR A 461 -9.65 1.42 -19.79
CA TYR A 461 -9.18 2.49 -18.91
C TYR A 461 -8.44 3.59 -19.69
N PRO A 462 -8.33 4.82 -19.14
CA PRO A 462 -7.47 5.86 -19.70
C PRO A 462 -6.00 5.41 -19.74
N ALA A 463 -5.32 5.63 -20.87
CA ALA A 463 -3.91 5.29 -21.02
C ALA A 463 -3.02 6.15 -20.10
N ALA A 464 -2.12 5.52 -19.36
CA ALA A 464 -1.21 6.19 -18.42
C ALA A 464 -0.28 7.22 -19.11
N LEU A 465 -0.15 8.40 -18.50
CA LEU A 465 0.73 9.47 -18.99
C LEU A 465 2.18 9.25 -18.52
N LYS A 466 3.09 9.08 -19.48
CA LYS A 466 4.52 8.88 -19.24
C LYS A 466 5.23 10.23 -19.01
N ARG A 467 5.40 10.65 -17.75
CA ARG A 467 6.17 11.87 -17.42
C ARG A 467 7.61 11.51 -16.99
N SER A 468 8.58 11.94 -17.79
CA SER A 468 10.01 11.88 -17.44
C SER A 468 10.40 13.15 -16.68
N VAL A 469 11.04 12.99 -15.52
CA VAL A 469 11.60 14.08 -14.69
C VAL A 469 12.62 14.89 -15.49
N THR A 470 13.40 14.22 -16.36
CA THR A 470 14.42 14.87 -17.21
C THR A 470 13.84 15.81 -18.27
N LYS A 471 12.53 15.69 -18.56
CA LYS A 471 11.80 16.50 -19.56
C LYS A 471 10.76 17.43 -18.92
N ALA A 472 10.86 17.67 -17.62
CA ALA A 472 9.94 18.55 -16.89
C ALA A 472 10.30 20.05 -16.95
N GLY A 473 11.34 20.43 -17.68
CA GLY A 473 11.57 21.83 -18.11
C GLY A 473 10.72 22.17 -19.33
N ASP A 474 10.10 23.36 -19.32
CA ASP A 474 9.35 23.97 -20.42
C ASP A 474 8.26 23.10 -21.08
N THR A 475 7.16 22.85 -20.37
CA THR A 475 5.77 23.06 -20.88
C THR A 475 4.71 22.78 -19.80
N ASP A 476 4.56 23.68 -18.82
CA ASP A 476 3.33 23.74 -18.03
C ASP A 476 2.29 24.59 -18.76
N VAL A 477 1.46 23.94 -19.58
CA VAL A 477 0.29 24.56 -20.22
C VAL A 477 -0.94 24.11 -19.45
N GLY A 478 -1.25 24.83 -18.37
CA GLY A 478 -2.39 24.53 -17.49
C GLY A 478 -3.73 24.56 -18.21
N GLU A 479 -4.23 23.40 -18.62
CA GLU A 479 -5.47 23.25 -19.38
C GLU A 479 -6.70 23.46 -18.47
N LYS A 480 -7.10 24.73 -18.30
CA LYS A 480 -8.36 25.09 -17.63
C LYS A 480 -9.57 24.54 -18.40
N LEU A 481 -10.10 23.43 -17.91
CA LEU A 481 -11.42 22.91 -18.29
C LEU A 481 -12.47 24.03 -18.32
N LYS A 482 -12.94 24.37 -19.52
CA LYS A 482 -14.11 25.23 -19.74
C LYS A 482 -15.29 24.38 -20.20
N SER A 483 -16.32 24.32 -19.38
CA SER A 483 -17.61 23.78 -19.76
C SER A 483 -18.30 24.70 -20.77
N ALA A 484 -18.78 24.12 -21.88
CA ALA A 484 -19.64 24.83 -22.82
C ALA A 484 -20.66 23.86 -23.43
N SER A 485 -21.93 24.15 -23.15
CA SER A 485 -23.11 23.44 -23.64
C SER A 485 -23.26 23.45 -25.17
N THR A 486 -23.86 22.38 -25.68
CA THR A 486 -24.49 22.19 -26.99
C THR A 486 -24.93 23.44 -27.77
N SER A 487 -24.55 23.51 -29.05
CA SER A 487 -25.44 24.04 -30.11
C SER A 487 -25.11 23.41 -31.47
N LYS A 488 -26.14 23.18 -32.31
CA LYS A 488 -25.99 22.62 -33.67
C LYS A 488 -25.91 23.75 -34.71
N ARG A 489 -25.00 23.64 -35.69
CA ARG A 489 -25.37 23.94 -37.09
C ARG A 489 -24.47 23.26 -38.13
N THR A 490 -25.00 23.16 -39.34
CA THR A 490 -24.51 22.35 -40.46
C THR A 490 -24.10 23.21 -41.66
N SER A 491 -22.96 22.92 -42.31
CA SER A 491 -22.83 23.02 -43.79
C SER A 491 -21.52 22.44 -44.35
N LYS A 492 -21.60 22.04 -45.62
CA LYS A 492 -20.58 21.61 -46.61
C LYS A 492 -21.23 21.88 -48.01
N PRO A 493 -20.60 21.73 -49.20
CA PRO A 493 -19.22 21.38 -49.55
C PRO A 493 -18.63 22.25 -50.73
N LYS A 494 -17.70 21.68 -51.53
CA LYS A 494 -16.96 22.22 -52.72
C LYS A 494 -15.71 23.04 -52.33
N GLY A 495 -14.60 23.10 -53.06
CA GLY A 495 -14.14 22.66 -54.41
C GLY A 495 -13.11 23.71 -54.92
N THR A 496 -12.13 23.52 -55.82
CA THR A 496 -11.73 22.43 -56.75
C THR A 496 -10.31 22.74 -57.31
N THR A 497 -9.53 21.77 -57.85
CA THR A 497 -8.36 21.91 -58.79
C THR A 497 -7.13 22.78 -58.40
N MET A 498 -5.90 22.25 -58.27
CA MET A 498 -4.92 21.72 -59.27
C MET A 498 -3.94 22.75 -59.91
N LYS A 499 -2.63 22.56 -59.66
CA LYS A 499 -1.43 22.65 -60.54
C LYS A 499 -0.19 22.81 -59.63
N ASN A 500 0.87 22.00 -59.62
CA ASN A 500 1.51 21.01 -60.51
C ASN A 500 2.62 21.55 -61.45
N THR A 501 3.81 21.72 -60.87
CA THR A 501 5.14 21.54 -61.47
C THR A 501 6.04 20.90 -60.40
N GLY A 502 7.08 20.10 -60.69
CA GLY A 502 7.40 19.43 -61.95
C GLY A 502 8.90 19.17 -62.13
N SER A 503 9.29 17.88 -62.22
CA SER A 503 10.50 17.39 -62.93
C SER A 503 11.89 17.59 -62.25
N LYS A 504 12.84 16.64 -62.20
CA LYS A 504 12.89 15.19 -62.57
C LYS A 504 14.25 14.56 -62.12
N THR A 505 14.25 13.24 -61.85
CA THR A 505 15.32 12.22 -62.18
C THR A 505 16.75 12.34 -61.56
N ASN A 506 17.55 11.28 -61.36
CA ASN A 506 17.35 9.83 -61.55
C ASN A 506 18.38 8.93 -60.80
N THR A 507 17.97 7.67 -60.52
CA THR A 507 18.82 6.46 -60.39
C THR A 507 19.89 6.39 -59.27
N ALA A 508 20.37 5.22 -58.81
CA ALA A 508 20.24 3.85 -59.35
C ALA A 508 19.86 2.79 -58.28
N LYS A 509 19.65 1.54 -58.72
CA LYS A 509 19.30 0.36 -57.89
C LYS A 509 20.55 -0.44 -57.49
N THR A 510 20.48 -1.12 -56.34
CA THR A 510 21.02 -2.49 -56.18
C THR A 510 20.05 -3.29 -55.29
N THR A 511 19.87 -4.58 -55.59
CA THR A 511 18.99 -5.49 -54.83
C THR A 511 19.81 -6.66 -54.31
N MET A 512 19.60 -7.09 -53.06
CA MET A 512 20.08 -8.40 -52.57
C MET A 512 19.02 -9.09 -51.72
N THR A 513 18.90 -10.41 -51.88
CA THR A 513 17.97 -11.29 -51.18
C THR A 513 18.71 -12.20 -50.18
N PRO A 514 18.18 -12.39 -48.95
CA PRO A 514 18.68 -13.44 -48.05
C PRO A 514 18.34 -14.85 -48.55
N LYS A 515 19.17 -15.84 -48.19
CA LYS A 515 18.97 -17.27 -48.48
C LYS A 515 18.05 -17.95 -47.47
N VAL A 516 17.38 -19.02 -47.91
CA VAL A 516 16.65 -19.98 -47.06
C VAL A 516 17.44 -21.29 -46.98
N THR A 517 17.53 -21.87 -45.78
CA THR A 517 17.99 -23.24 -45.48
C THR A 517 17.26 -23.76 -44.23
N PRO A 518 17.15 -25.09 -43.99
CA PRO A 518 15.88 -25.66 -43.53
C PRO A 518 15.83 -26.16 -42.08
N THR A 519 14.60 -26.38 -41.59
CA THR A 519 14.29 -27.01 -40.30
C THR A 519 14.59 -28.51 -40.24
N PRO A 520 15.11 -29.03 -39.11
CA PRO A 520 15.05 -30.45 -38.77
C PRO A 520 13.61 -30.89 -38.40
N LYS A 521 13.32 -32.19 -38.55
CA LYS A 521 12.09 -32.83 -38.03
C LYS A 521 12.32 -33.39 -36.61
N PRO A 522 11.26 -33.54 -35.79
CA PRO A 522 11.39 -34.05 -34.43
C PRO A 522 11.74 -35.54 -34.39
N GLN A 523 12.50 -35.95 -33.37
CA GLN A 523 12.65 -37.36 -32.99
C GLN A 523 11.66 -37.69 -31.87
N THR A 524 10.91 -38.77 -32.04
CA THR A 524 10.06 -39.37 -31.02
C THR A 524 10.77 -40.55 -30.36
N ASN A 525 10.80 -40.59 -29.03
CA ASN A 525 10.87 -41.85 -28.29
C ASN A 525 10.30 -41.69 -26.88
N PRO A 526 9.36 -42.55 -26.44
CA PRO A 526 8.81 -42.51 -25.09
C PRO A 526 9.65 -43.35 -24.11
N THR A 527 9.87 -42.85 -22.90
CA THR A 527 10.38 -43.64 -21.78
C THR A 527 9.35 -43.64 -20.66
N LEU A 528 8.71 -44.78 -20.41
CA LEU A 528 7.90 -44.95 -19.20
C LEU A 528 8.81 -44.96 -17.98
N ILE A 529 8.52 -44.13 -16.98
CA ILE A 529 9.05 -44.27 -15.63
C ILE A 529 7.88 -44.58 -14.70
N THR A 530 7.90 -45.77 -14.11
CA THR A 530 6.81 -46.30 -13.29
C THR A 530 6.81 -45.64 -11.91
N LEU A 531 5.83 -44.79 -11.63
CA LEU A 531 5.65 -44.17 -10.30
C LEU A 531 5.24 -45.23 -9.25
N VAL A 532 6.23 -45.70 -8.48
CA VAL A 532 6.02 -46.52 -7.28
C VAL A 532 5.48 -45.63 -6.16
N LYS A 533 4.25 -45.90 -5.70
CA LYS A 533 3.63 -45.17 -4.58
C LYS A 533 4.27 -45.58 -3.23
N PRO A 534 4.80 -44.63 -2.43
CA PRO A 534 5.01 -44.87 -1.01
C PRO A 534 3.65 -45.03 -0.29
N LYS A 535 3.60 -45.88 0.74
CA LYS A 535 2.47 -45.90 1.69
C LYS A 535 2.74 -44.92 2.84
N PRO A 536 1.71 -44.27 3.40
CA PRO A 536 1.89 -43.38 4.54
C PRO A 536 2.24 -44.19 5.80
N HIS A 537 3.32 -43.79 6.49
CA HIS A 537 3.61 -44.27 7.84
C HIS A 537 3.04 -43.30 8.87
N TYR A 538 2.14 -43.82 9.72
CA TYR A 538 1.77 -43.15 10.96
C TYR A 538 2.97 -43.12 11.91
N VAL A 539 3.34 -41.93 12.39
CA VAL A 539 4.02 -41.76 13.68
C VAL A 539 3.35 -40.60 14.40
N SER A 540 2.67 -40.90 15.50
CA SER A 540 2.22 -39.91 16.47
C SER A 540 3.18 -39.90 17.66
N GLN A 541 3.52 -38.71 18.16
CA GLN A 541 3.36 -38.29 19.56
C GLN A 541 4.26 -37.09 19.92
N LEU A 542 3.69 -36.18 20.70
CA LEU A 542 4.30 -35.44 21.81
C LEU A 542 5.76 -34.98 21.70
N HIS A 543 5.97 -33.67 21.87
CA HIS A 543 6.28 -33.17 23.22
C HIS A 543 5.75 -31.76 23.46
N ARG A 544 5.43 -31.46 24.72
CA ARG A 544 5.26 -30.09 25.23
C ARG A 544 6.55 -29.67 25.93
N ARG A 545 6.99 -28.43 25.72
CA ARG A 545 7.52 -27.54 26.77
C ARG A 545 7.50 -26.09 26.29
#